data_AF-A0A5S9M6G5-F1
#
_entry.id   AF-A0A5S9M6G5-F1
#
_cell.length_a   1.000
_cell.length_b   1.000
_cell.length_c   1.000
_cell.angle_alpha   90.00
_cell.angle_beta   90.00
_cell.angle_gamma   90.00
#
_symmetry.space_group_name_H-M   'P 1'
#
loop_
_entity.id
_entity.type
_entity.pdbx_description
1 polymer ?
#
loop_
_entity_poly.entity_id
_entity_poly.type
_entity_poly.pdbx_seq_one_letter_code
_entity_poly.pdbx_strand_id
1 'polypeptide(L)'
;MISDELPEGLAYVPNSLQVDGDTVTDAKDDDNGDFTNGTVSGQFGDIKDTDWHTVTFEVTVEKGQSGKDIQNTANVTGGNTPPDKPTTKTEIYPRDPKLESEKSAVLQKKKAEGNTDEKHPEVGDTLLYTIKTKNTIEDSLIENLVISDQLPKGLKYVTGSLEIDGDSVTDVKDDDSGDYTDGKVTGYFGDVKDTDWHTVTFKVTVEKGQAGQDIQKTQLK
;
A
#
# COMPACT_ATOMS: atom_id res chain seq x y z
N MET A 1 5.41 32.43 -24.05
CA MET A 1 4.31 31.47 -24.24
C MET A 1 4.44 30.36 -23.20
N ILE A 2 3.33 29.94 -22.64
CA ILE A 2 3.23 28.72 -21.83
C ILE A 2 2.42 27.71 -22.65
N SER A 3 2.85 26.46 -22.65
CA SER A 3 2.15 25.35 -23.29
C SER A 3 2.22 24.12 -22.41
N ASP A 4 1.18 23.30 -22.36
CA ASP A 4 1.09 22.14 -21.49
C ASP A 4 0.33 21.01 -22.21
N GLU A 5 1.03 19.93 -22.55
CA GLU A 5 0.42 18.74 -23.13
C GLU A 5 -0.07 17.86 -21.99
N LEU A 6 -1.39 17.65 -21.92
CA LEU A 6 -1.99 16.89 -20.84
C LEU A 6 -1.49 15.44 -20.89
N PRO A 7 -0.95 14.91 -19.77
CA PRO A 7 -0.55 13.52 -19.70
C PRO A 7 -1.76 12.58 -19.82
N GLU A 8 -1.49 11.33 -20.20
CA GLU A 8 -2.51 10.28 -20.20
C GLU A 8 -3.20 10.18 -18.83
N GLY A 9 -4.53 9.99 -18.85
CA GLY A 9 -5.32 9.90 -17.62
C GLY A 9 -5.89 11.22 -17.13
N LEU A 10 -5.61 12.33 -17.81
CA LEU A 10 -6.29 13.61 -17.61
C LEU A 10 -7.13 13.97 -18.84
N ALA A 11 -8.33 14.49 -18.59
CA ALA A 11 -9.18 15.08 -19.61
C ALA A 11 -9.44 16.55 -19.29
N TYR A 12 -9.18 17.41 -20.27
CA TYR A 12 -9.45 18.84 -20.18
C TYR A 12 -10.94 19.13 -19.92
N VAL A 13 -11.23 20.12 -19.07
CA VAL A 13 -12.58 20.64 -18.85
C VAL A 13 -12.83 21.79 -19.84
N PRO A 14 -13.76 21.64 -20.80
CA PRO A 14 -14.02 22.67 -21.80
C PRO A 14 -14.42 24.03 -21.20
N ASN A 15 -13.92 25.12 -21.78
CA ASN A 15 -14.13 26.50 -21.37
C ASN A 15 -13.60 26.84 -19.97
N SER A 16 -12.60 26.10 -19.47
CA SER A 16 -11.95 26.40 -18.18
C SER A 16 -10.70 27.28 -18.32
N LEU A 17 -10.19 27.47 -19.54
CA LEU A 17 -8.94 28.17 -19.80
C LEU A 17 -9.02 29.66 -19.47
N GLN A 18 -8.03 30.11 -18.71
CA GLN A 18 -7.80 31.51 -18.38
C GLN A 18 -6.33 31.86 -18.60
N VAL A 19 -6.10 33.07 -19.12
CA VAL A 19 -4.77 33.66 -19.31
C VAL A 19 -4.75 34.98 -18.54
N ASP A 20 -3.84 35.10 -17.58
CA ASP A 20 -3.78 36.23 -16.62
C ASP A 20 -5.11 36.51 -15.90
N GLY A 21 -5.90 35.44 -15.67
CA GLY A 21 -7.18 35.50 -14.99
C GLY A 21 -8.37 35.87 -15.90
N ASP A 22 -8.11 36.30 -17.13
CA ASP A 22 -9.15 36.53 -18.13
C ASP A 22 -9.53 35.20 -18.81
N THR A 23 -10.83 34.94 -18.91
CA THR A 23 -11.33 33.76 -19.65
C THR A 23 -11.06 33.93 -21.14
N VAL A 24 -10.51 32.89 -21.74
CA VAL A 24 -10.28 32.78 -23.18
C VAL A 24 -11.05 31.59 -23.74
N THR A 25 -11.16 31.50 -25.05
CA THR A 25 -11.80 30.35 -25.70
C THR A 25 -10.86 29.16 -25.78
N ASP A 26 -11.43 27.97 -25.99
CA ASP A 26 -10.63 26.77 -26.26
C ASP A 26 -10.17 26.69 -27.73
N ALA A 27 -10.74 27.52 -28.60
CA ALA A 27 -10.49 27.46 -30.03
C ALA A 27 -9.20 28.19 -30.38
N LYS A 28 -8.52 27.71 -31.41
CA LYS A 28 -7.39 28.44 -31.98
C LYS A 28 -7.90 29.64 -32.78
N ASP A 29 -8.01 30.79 -32.14
CA ASP A 29 -8.45 32.04 -32.74
C ASP A 29 -7.53 33.23 -32.39
N ASP A 30 -8.08 34.44 -32.36
CA ASP A 30 -7.34 35.68 -32.18
C ASP A 30 -7.16 36.06 -30.69
N ASP A 31 -7.72 35.27 -29.75
CA ASP A 31 -7.45 35.45 -28.33
C ASP A 31 -6.09 34.84 -27.90
N ASN A 32 -5.81 34.92 -26.60
CA ASN A 32 -4.49 34.59 -26.05
C ASN A 32 -4.33 33.13 -25.62
N GLY A 33 -5.31 32.25 -25.81
CA GLY A 33 -5.18 30.85 -25.43
C GLY A 33 -5.92 29.89 -26.37
N ASP A 34 -5.55 28.61 -26.29
CA ASP A 34 -6.26 27.56 -27.01
C ASP A 34 -6.03 26.20 -26.35
N PHE A 35 -6.97 25.28 -26.55
CA PHE A 35 -6.79 23.85 -26.29
C PHE A 35 -6.88 23.07 -27.60
N THR A 36 -5.72 22.71 -28.15
CA THR A 36 -5.61 22.03 -29.44
C THR A 36 -4.85 20.71 -29.27
N ASN A 37 -5.45 19.61 -29.74
CA ASN A 37 -4.81 18.27 -29.75
C ASN A 37 -4.25 17.82 -28.39
N GLY A 38 -4.94 18.10 -27.28
CA GLY A 38 -4.48 17.71 -25.96
C GLY A 38 -3.50 18.69 -25.30
N THR A 39 -3.16 19.79 -25.98
CA THR A 39 -2.26 20.81 -25.46
C THR A 39 -3.00 22.10 -25.12
N VAL A 40 -2.89 22.55 -23.88
CA VAL A 40 -3.27 23.90 -23.44
C VAL A 40 -2.17 24.87 -23.81
N SER A 41 -2.50 26.03 -24.38
CA SER A 41 -1.54 27.09 -24.71
C SER A 41 -2.01 28.45 -24.22
N GLY A 42 -1.06 29.29 -23.80
CA GLY A 42 -1.29 30.68 -23.40
C GLY A 42 -0.17 31.61 -23.87
N GLN A 43 -0.55 32.75 -24.42
CA GLN A 43 0.33 33.76 -25.00
C GLN A 43 0.19 35.10 -24.28
N PHE A 44 1.32 35.79 -24.12
CA PHE A 44 1.42 37.03 -23.32
C PHE A 44 2.02 38.20 -24.11
N GLY A 45 2.39 37.97 -25.38
CA GLY A 45 3.16 38.94 -26.16
C GLY A 45 4.53 39.25 -25.53
N ASP A 46 4.94 40.52 -25.63
CA ASP A 46 6.17 41.04 -25.03
C ASP A 46 5.95 41.37 -23.55
N ILE A 47 6.53 40.57 -22.65
CA ILE A 47 6.57 40.84 -21.21
C ILE A 47 7.73 41.80 -20.89
N LYS A 48 7.44 42.88 -20.17
CA LYS A 48 8.42 43.93 -19.80
C LYS A 48 8.50 44.19 -18.30
N ASP A 49 7.48 43.78 -17.57
CA ASP A 49 7.47 43.79 -16.12
C ASP A 49 8.13 42.52 -15.56
N THR A 50 7.97 42.33 -14.25
CA THR A 50 8.50 41.19 -13.49
C THR A 50 7.39 40.47 -12.72
N ASP A 51 6.12 40.73 -13.07
CA ASP A 51 4.98 40.16 -12.39
C ASP A 51 4.73 38.73 -12.87
N TRP A 52 3.93 37.99 -12.09
CA TRP A 52 3.54 36.64 -12.49
C TRP A 52 2.51 36.69 -13.59
N HIS A 53 2.78 35.97 -14.67
CA HIS A 53 1.83 35.66 -15.72
C HIS A 53 1.38 34.21 -15.59
N THR A 54 0.09 33.95 -15.82
CA THR A 54 -0.52 32.66 -15.49
C THR A 54 -1.35 32.10 -16.62
N VAL A 55 -1.31 30.78 -16.77
CA VAL A 55 -2.30 30.00 -17.51
C VAL A 55 -2.98 29.09 -16.49
N THR A 56 -4.29 29.18 -16.38
CA THR A 56 -5.10 28.39 -15.44
C THR A 56 -6.13 27.59 -16.24
N PHE A 57 -6.31 26.32 -15.89
CA PHE A 57 -7.30 25.45 -16.51
C PHE A 57 -7.70 24.33 -15.55
N GLU A 58 -8.84 23.70 -15.83
CA GLU A 58 -9.33 22.55 -15.07
C GLU A 58 -9.18 21.26 -15.88
N VAL A 59 -8.93 20.17 -15.16
CA VAL A 59 -8.87 18.82 -15.70
C VAL A 59 -9.67 17.88 -14.82
N THR A 60 -10.19 16.81 -15.42
CA THR A 60 -10.74 15.66 -14.72
C THR A 60 -9.78 14.49 -14.82
N VAL A 61 -9.73 13.69 -13.76
CA VAL A 61 -9.00 12.43 -13.76
C VAL A 61 -9.86 11.36 -14.45
N GLU A 62 -9.31 10.71 -15.45
CA GLU A 62 -10.00 9.66 -16.19
C GLU A 62 -10.11 8.36 -15.39
N LYS A 63 -11.00 7.47 -15.83
CA LYS A 63 -11.19 6.16 -15.20
C LYS A 63 -9.92 5.32 -15.29
N GLY A 64 -9.66 4.52 -14.25
CA GLY A 64 -8.50 3.61 -14.23
C GLY A 64 -7.18 4.28 -13.84
N GLN A 65 -7.22 5.51 -13.34
CA GLN A 65 -6.07 6.19 -12.75
C GLN A 65 -5.94 5.97 -11.24
N SER A 66 -6.92 5.28 -10.61
CA SER A 66 -6.85 4.90 -9.21
C SER A 66 -5.52 4.21 -8.91
N GLY A 67 -4.84 4.69 -7.87
CA GLY A 67 -3.57 4.15 -7.41
C GLY A 67 -2.35 4.50 -8.27
N LYS A 68 -2.50 5.35 -9.29
CA LYS A 68 -1.40 5.82 -10.15
C LYS A 68 -0.93 7.22 -9.76
N ASP A 69 0.24 7.56 -10.27
CA ASP A 69 0.80 8.89 -10.20
C ASP A 69 0.71 9.55 -11.57
N ILE A 70 0.24 10.79 -11.61
CA ILE A 70 0.20 11.60 -12.84
C ILE A 70 1.21 12.72 -12.69
N GLN A 71 2.19 12.77 -13.59
CA GLN A 71 3.13 13.88 -13.69
C GLN A 71 2.74 14.79 -14.85
N ASN A 72 2.45 16.05 -14.55
CA ASN A 72 2.14 17.08 -15.53
C ASN A 72 3.36 17.99 -15.76
N THR A 73 3.63 18.37 -17.01
CA THR A 73 4.82 19.14 -17.38
C THR A 73 4.47 20.23 -18.38
N ALA A 74 4.56 21.48 -17.93
CA ALA A 74 4.44 22.62 -18.83
C ALA A 74 5.78 22.93 -19.52
N ASN A 75 5.71 23.64 -20.62
CA ASN A 75 6.83 24.17 -21.38
C ASN A 75 6.67 25.69 -21.52
N VAL A 76 7.63 26.43 -20.99
CA VAL A 76 7.66 27.89 -20.96
C VAL A 76 8.75 28.39 -21.90
N THR A 77 8.38 29.25 -22.84
CA THR A 77 9.30 29.75 -23.87
C THR A 77 9.26 31.27 -23.97
N GLY A 78 10.44 31.87 -24.21
CA GLY A 78 10.62 33.28 -24.53
C GLY A 78 11.72 33.44 -25.59
N GLY A 79 11.60 34.46 -26.45
CA GLY A 79 12.47 34.59 -27.63
C GLY A 79 13.95 34.86 -27.35
N ASN A 80 14.26 35.36 -26.15
CA ASN A 80 15.60 35.77 -25.72
C ASN A 80 16.13 34.99 -24.51
N THR A 81 15.50 33.85 -24.18
CA THR A 81 15.87 33.01 -23.04
C THR A 81 15.73 31.53 -23.39
N PRO A 82 16.54 30.64 -22.80
CA PRO A 82 16.29 29.21 -22.89
C PRO A 82 14.88 28.86 -22.36
N PRO A 83 14.26 27.80 -22.89
CA PRO A 83 12.98 27.31 -22.38
C PRO A 83 13.13 26.73 -20.97
N ASP A 84 12.03 26.75 -20.22
CA ASP A 84 11.90 26.11 -18.91
C ASP A 84 10.77 25.07 -18.92
N LYS A 85 10.87 24.04 -18.07
CA LYS A 85 9.94 22.91 -18.01
C LYS A 85 9.56 22.56 -16.58
N PRO A 86 8.73 23.38 -15.92
CA PRO A 86 8.25 23.06 -14.58
C PRO A 86 7.36 21.80 -14.60
N THR A 87 7.47 20.99 -13.56
CA THR A 87 6.72 19.73 -13.43
C THR A 87 6.04 19.64 -12.07
N THR A 88 4.90 18.96 -12.02
CA THR A 88 4.22 18.61 -10.77
C THR A 88 3.72 17.18 -10.83
N LYS A 89 3.72 16.50 -9.69
CA LYS A 89 3.25 15.11 -9.54
C LYS A 89 2.04 15.09 -8.64
N THR A 90 0.98 14.41 -9.08
CA THR A 90 -0.26 14.24 -8.32
C THR A 90 -0.55 12.76 -8.14
N GLU A 91 -0.91 12.42 -6.90
CA GLU A 91 -1.23 11.06 -6.48
C GLU A 91 -2.73 10.82 -6.54
N ILE A 92 -3.16 9.76 -7.23
CA ILE A 92 -4.58 9.47 -7.45
C ILE A 92 -5.04 8.32 -6.55
N TYR A 93 -6.14 8.55 -5.83
CA TYR A 93 -6.71 7.64 -4.84
C TYR A 93 -8.06 7.06 -5.28
N PRO A 94 -8.48 5.90 -4.74
CA PRO A 94 -7.77 5.05 -3.76
C PRO A 94 -6.57 4.29 -4.35
N ARG A 95 -5.61 3.95 -3.50
CA ARG A 95 -4.47 3.09 -3.87
C ARG A 95 -4.83 1.62 -3.70
N ASP A 96 -4.35 0.77 -4.61
CA ASP A 96 -4.53 -0.67 -4.47
C ASP A 96 -3.63 -1.18 -3.33
N PRO A 97 -4.18 -1.86 -2.30
CA PRO A 97 -3.40 -2.37 -1.19
C PRO A 97 -2.48 -3.51 -1.64
N LYS A 98 -1.37 -3.68 -0.92
CA LYS A 98 -0.44 -4.79 -1.18
C LYS A 98 0.08 -5.36 0.12
N LEU A 99 -0.18 -6.65 0.32
CA LEU A 99 0.28 -7.38 1.49
C LEU A 99 1.74 -7.83 1.38
N GLU A 100 2.43 -7.73 2.50
CA GLU A 100 3.71 -8.39 2.76
C GLU A 100 3.57 -9.19 4.07
N SER A 101 3.99 -10.46 4.06
CA SER A 101 3.83 -11.37 5.20
C SER A 101 5.10 -12.15 5.48
N GLU A 102 5.36 -12.43 6.77
CA GLU A 102 6.46 -13.27 7.23
C GLU A 102 5.97 -14.28 8.27
N LYS A 103 6.61 -15.45 8.32
CA LYS A 103 6.35 -16.50 9.32
C LYS A 103 7.63 -17.05 9.92
N SER A 104 7.75 -16.97 11.23
CA SER A 104 8.89 -17.46 12.00
C SER A 104 8.46 -18.38 13.14
N ALA A 105 9.42 -19.16 13.64
CA ALA A 105 9.27 -20.01 14.81
C ALA A 105 10.54 -19.91 15.64
N VAL A 106 10.39 -19.71 16.95
CA VAL A 106 11.50 -19.57 17.89
C VAL A 106 11.37 -20.60 19.01
N LEU A 107 12.42 -21.40 19.20
CA LEU A 107 12.52 -22.34 20.32
C LEU A 107 12.53 -21.58 21.64
N GLN A 108 11.61 -21.92 22.54
CA GLN A 108 11.50 -21.28 23.85
C GLN A 108 12.63 -21.75 24.77
N LYS A 109 13.09 -20.85 25.65
CA LYS A 109 14.22 -21.11 26.57
C LYS A 109 13.97 -22.27 27.52
N LYS A 110 12.70 -22.51 27.90
CA LYS A 110 12.32 -23.67 28.70
C LYS A 110 12.14 -24.87 27.76
N LYS A 111 13.15 -25.72 27.72
CA LYS A 111 13.17 -26.95 26.94
C LYS A 111 12.57 -28.14 27.70
N ALA A 112 12.23 -29.18 26.97
CA ALA A 112 11.98 -30.49 27.53
C ALA A 112 13.26 -31.08 28.16
N GLU A 113 13.06 -31.92 29.17
CA GLU A 113 14.15 -32.61 29.85
C GLU A 113 14.89 -33.54 28.86
N GLY A 114 16.20 -33.33 28.67
CA GLY A 114 17.05 -34.13 27.79
C GLY A 114 17.57 -33.40 26.54
N ASN A 115 16.95 -32.30 26.10
CA ASN A 115 17.45 -31.55 24.94
C ASN A 115 18.64 -30.63 25.33
N THR A 116 19.85 -30.99 24.90
CA THR A 116 21.07 -30.20 25.07
C THR A 116 21.42 -29.29 23.88
N ASP A 117 20.73 -29.40 22.74
CA ASP A 117 20.99 -28.63 21.52
C ASP A 117 20.16 -27.34 21.46
N GLU A 118 20.79 -26.19 21.66
CA GLU A 118 20.13 -24.87 21.70
C GLU A 118 19.46 -24.43 20.40
N LYS A 119 19.79 -25.04 19.27
CA LYS A 119 19.33 -24.61 17.95
C LYS A 119 18.29 -25.53 17.34
N HIS A 120 18.19 -26.78 17.82
CA HIS A 120 17.30 -27.78 17.25
C HIS A 120 16.17 -28.14 18.22
N PRO A 121 14.89 -27.98 17.81
CA PRO A 121 13.77 -28.41 18.61
C PRO A 121 13.68 -29.94 18.65
N GLU A 122 13.44 -30.48 19.83
CA GLU A 122 13.20 -31.90 20.09
C GLU A 122 11.77 -32.13 20.59
N VAL A 123 11.37 -33.40 20.65
CA VAL A 123 10.06 -33.79 21.16
C VAL A 123 9.85 -33.26 22.57
N GLY A 124 8.71 -32.60 22.79
CA GLY A 124 8.34 -31.97 24.05
C GLY A 124 8.73 -30.51 24.16
N ASP A 125 9.60 -30.00 23.28
CA ASP A 125 9.95 -28.58 23.27
C ASP A 125 8.78 -27.71 22.83
N THR A 126 8.80 -26.46 23.32
CA THR A 126 7.83 -25.44 22.93
C THR A 126 8.44 -24.48 21.89
N LEU A 127 7.74 -24.28 20.79
CA LEU A 127 8.03 -23.26 19.78
C LEU A 127 7.02 -22.11 19.95
N LEU A 128 7.49 -20.87 19.87
CA LEU A 128 6.65 -19.69 19.65
C LEU A 128 6.62 -19.41 18.16
N TYR A 129 5.45 -19.51 17.55
CA TYR A 129 5.20 -19.06 16.19
C TYR A 129 4.79 -17.60 16.18
N THR A 130 5.26 -16.88 15.17
CA THR A 130 4.83 -15.51 14.86
C THR A 130 4.55 -15.44 13.37
N ILE A 131 3.32 -15.07 13.03
CA ILE A 131 2.92 -14.72 11.67
C ILE A 131 2.65 -13.23 11.69
N LYS A 132 3.32 -12.48 10.83
CA LYS A 132 3.09 -11.04 10.72
C LYS A 132 2.75 -10.67 9.29
N THR A 133 1.85 -9.72 9.12
CA THR A 133 1.39 -9.21 7.83
C THR A 133 1.23 -7.69 7.91
N LYS A 134 1.56 -6.95 6.85
CA LYS A 134 1.32 -5.51 6.76
C LYS A 134 0.82 -5.12 5.39
N ASN A 135 0.11 -3.99 5.32
CA ASN A 135 -0.07 -3.26 4.08
C ASN A 135 1.24 -2.52 3.74
N THR A 136 1.64 -2.54 2.49
CA THR A 136 2.87 -1.85 2.03
C THR A 136 2.58 -0.56 1.29
N ILE A 137 1.30 -0.22 1.10
CA ILE A 137 0.85 0.93 0.33
C ILE A 137 0.10 1.87 1.26
N GLU A 138 0.65 3.06 1.50
CA GLU A 138 -0.02 4.13 2.25
C GLU A 138 -1.34 4.53 1.56
N ASP A 139 -2.31 5.00 2.35
CA ASP A 139 -3.62 5.49 1.88
C ASP A 139 -4.39 4.48 1.00
N SER A 140 -4.14 3.18 1.22
CA SER A 140 -4.92 2.07 0.69
C SER A 140 -5.67 1.36 1.81
N LEU A 141 -6.69 0.59 1.44
CA LEU A 141 -7.56 -0.12 2.38
C LEU A 141 -7.49 -1.62 2.12
N ILE A 142 -7.10 -2.40 3.12
CA ILE A 142 -7.32 -3.85 3.13
C ILE A 142 -8.62 -4.10 3.86
N GLU A 143 -9.61 -4.67 3.18
CA GLU A 143 -10.88 -5.03 3.80
C GLU A 143 -10.80 -6.42 4.43
N ASN A 144 -11.35 -6.56 5.64
CA ASN A 144 -11.51 -7.84 6.34
C ASN A 144 -10.24 -8.72 6.38
N LEU A 145 -9.11 -8.15 6.78
CA LEU A 145 -7.86 -8.88 6.95
C LEU A 145 -8.02 -10.01 7.97
N VAL A 146 -7.66 -11.22 7.53
CA VAL A 146 -7.62 -12.44 8.35
C VAL A 146 -6.28 -13.12 8.15
N ILE A 147 -5.59 -13.43 9.25
CA ILE A 147 -4.38 -14.26 9.24
C ILE A 147 -4.75 -15.63 9.78
N SER A 148 -4.38 -16.71 9.10
CA SER A 148 -4.71 -18.04 9.59
C SER A 148 -3.68 -19.11 9.26
N ASP A 149 -3.56 -20.12 10.11
CA ASP A 149 -2.56 -21.16 10.02
C ASP A 149 -3.07 -22.52 10.49
N GLN A 150 -3.02 -23.51 9.59
CA GLN A 150 -3.36 -24.89 9.93
C GLN A 150 -2.12 -25.56 10.51
N LEU A 151 -2.22 -26.06 11.75
CA LEU A 151 -1.10 -26.77 12.35
C LEU A 151 -0.86 -28.11 11.64
N PRO A 152 0.39 -28.39 11.20
CA PRO A 152 0.74 -29.68 10.64
C PRO A 152 0.74 -30.75 11.75
N LYS A 153 0.62 -32.01 11.34
CA LYS A 153 0.75 -33.15 12.26
C LYS A 153 2.10 -33.12 12.96
N GLY A 154 2.12 -33.54 14.23
CA GLY A 154 3.33 -33.55 15.03
C GLY A 154 3.62 -32.25 15.78
N LEU A 155 2.77 -31.24 15.62
CA LEU A 155 2.72 -30.07 16.48
C LEU A 155 1.39 -30.04 17.24
N LYS A 156 1.46 -29.68 18.52
CA LYS A 156 0.30 -29.55 19.39
C LYS A 156 0.21 -28.14 19.93
N TYR A 157 -0.90 -27.47 19.64
CA TYR A 157 -1.22 -26.15 20.18
C TYR A 157 -1.18 -26.12 21.72
N VAL A 158 -0.65 -25.03 22.28
CA VAL A 158 -0.66 -24.76 23.71
C VAL A 158 -1.86 -23.86 24.02
N THR A 159 -2.86 -24.40 24.71
CA THR A 159 -4.09 -23.69 25.10
C THR A 159 -3.80 -22.37 25.82
N GLY A 160 -4.51 -21.31 25.44
CA GLY A 160 -4.41 -19.96 26.01
C GLY A 160 -3.13 -19.23 25.64
N SER A 161 -2.51 -19.58 24.50
CA SER A 161 -1.25 -18.95 24.05
C SER A 161 -1.42 -18.02 22.86
N LEU A 162 -2.63 -17.88 22.32
CA LEU A 162 -2.92 -17.03 21.18
C LEU A 162 -2.87 -15.55 21.61
N GLU A 163 -2.10 -14.76 20.88
CA GLU A 163 -2.13 -13.30 20.98
C GLU A 163 -2.27 -12.71 19.58
N ILE A 164 -3.03 -11.62 19.50
CA ILE A 164 -3.29 -10.82 18.30
C ILE A 164 -2.78 -9.42 18.58
N ASP A 165 -1.81 -8.95 17.79
CA ASP A 165 -1.10 -7.68 18.03
C ASP A 165 -0.50 -7.55 19.45
N GLY A 166 -0.16 -8.68 20.06
CA GLY A 166 0.39 -8.78 21.41
C GLY A 166 -0.65 -8.83 22.53
N ASP A 167 -1.93 -8.66 22.22
CA ASP A 167 -3.03 -8.81 23.16
C ASP A 167 -3.50 -10.27 23.21
N SER A 168 -3.57 -10.85 24.40
CA SER A 168 -4.09 -12.21 24.58
C SER A 168 -5.58 -12.28 24.26
N VAL A 169 -5.95 -13.28 23.48
CA VAL A 169 -7.34 -13.58 23.11
C VAL A 169 -7.73 -14.97 23.61
N THR A 170 -9.01 -15.32 23.50
CA THR A 170 -9.47 -16.67 23.80
C THR A 170 -9.17 -17.63 22.65
N ASP A 171 -9.20 -18.93 22.95
CA ASP A 171 -9.02 -19.97 21.93
C ASP A 171 -10.34 -20.36 21.25
N VAL A 172 -11.48 -19.83 21.71
CA VAL A 172 -12.81 -20.22 21.22
C VAL A 172 -13.30 -19.23 20.18
N LYS A 173 -14.16 -19.70 19.27
CA LYS A 173 -14.80 -18.80 18.32
C LYS A 173 -15.87 -17.96 19.01
N ASP A 174 -15.54 -16.72 19.34
CA ASP A 174 -16.45 -15.71 19.87
C ASP A 174 -16.27 -14.35 19.18
N ASP A 175 -16.54 -13.25 19.89
CA ASP A 175 -16.50 -11.88 19.37
C ASP A 175 -15.12 -11.21 19.55
N ASP A 176 -14.13 -11.91 20.12
CA ASP A 176 -12.76 -11.42 20.16
C ASP A 176 -12.02 -11.58 18.80
N SER A 177 -10.76 -11.16 18.76
CA SER A 177 -9.99 -11.09 17.52
C SER A 177 -9.27 -12.39 17.14
N GLY A 178 -9.50 -13.53 17.80
CA GLY A 178 -8.86 -14.79 17.39
C GLY A 178 -9.58 -16.06 17.82
N ASP A 179 -9.19 -17.18 17.23
CA ASP A 179 -9.65 -18.48 17.67
C ASP A 179 -8.67 -19.61 17.29
N TYR A 180 -8.77 -20.73 17.99
CA TYR A 180 -8.14 -22.00 17.61
C TYR A 180 -9.20 -23.09 17.47
N THR A 181 -9.72 -23.25 16.24
CA THR A 181 -10.77 -24.20 15.91
C THR A 181 -10.26 -25.24 14.90
N ASP A 182 -10.58 -26.52 15.09
CA ASP A 182 -10.26 -27.61 14.14
C ASP A 182 -8.77 -27.68 13.74
N GLY A 183 -7.87 -27.40 14.68
CA GLY A 183 -6.42 -27.45 14.44
C GLY A 183 -5.86 -26.23 13.73
N LYS A 184 -6.66 -25.18 13.54
CA LYS A 184 -6.31 -23.97 12.80
C LYS A 184 -6.35 -22.76 13.74
N VAL A 185 -5.26 -22.00 13.77
CA VAL A 185 -5.21 -20.68 14.42
C VAL A 185 -5.74 -19.64 13.44
N THR A 186 -6.60 -18.73 13.89
CA THR A 186 -7.11 -17.61 13.09
C THR A 186 -7.04 -16.31 13.91
N GLY A 187 -6.61 -15.22 13.27
CA GLY A 187 -6.66 -13.86 13.80
C GLY A 187 -7.45 -12.95 12.86
N TYR A 188 -8.33 -12.13 13.41
CA TYR A 188 -9.24 -11.24 12.70
C TYR A 188 -8.87 -9.78 13.00
N PHE A 189 -8.53 -9.03 11.96
CA PHE A 189 -8.10 -7.63 12.07
C PHE A 189 -9.15 -6.66 11.51
N GLY A 190 -10.09 -7.17 10.71
CA GLY A 190 -11.08 -6.33 10.03
C GLY A 190 -10.41 -5.44 8.98
N ASP A 191 -10.89 -4.21 8.86
CA ASP A 191 -10.38 -3.27 7.87
C ASP A 191 -9.08 -2.60 8.36
N VAL A 192 -8.00 -2.73 7.59
CA VAL A 192 -6.68 -2.17 7.88
C VAL A 192 -6.37 -1.03 6.91
N LYS A 193 -6.02 0.13 7.49
CA LYS A 193 -5.70 1.38 6.76
C LYS A 193 -4.26 1.85 6.95
N ASP A 194 -3.61 1.40 8.02
CA ASP A 194 -2.22 1.69 8.28
C ASP A 194 -1.29 0.73 7.51
N THR A 195 0.01 0.93 7.71
CA THR A 195 1.09 0.11 7.14
C THR A 195 1.88 -0.62 8.21
N ASP A 196 1.35 -0.72 9.42
CA ASP A 196 2.02 -1.36 10.55
C ASP A 196 1.95 -2.89 10.42
N TRP A 197 2.85 -3.58 11.13
CA TRP A 197 2.83 -5.03 11.19
C TRP A 197 1.74 -5.51 12.14
N HIS A 198 0.74 -6.18 11.60
CA HIS A 198 -0.21 -6.96 12.36
C HIS A 198 0.29 -8.38 12.58
N THR A 199 0.08 -8.94 13.77
CA THR A 199 0.73 -10.17 14.21
C THR A 199 -0.24 -11.15 14.86
N VAL A 200 -0.02 -12.43 14.57
CA VAL A 200 -0.61 -13.56 15.29
C VAL A 200 0.53 -14.37 15.89
N THR A 201 0.53 -14.48 17.22
CA THR A 201 1.52 -15.28 17.96
C THR A 201 0.85 -16.41 18.71
N PHE A 202 1.48 -17.58 18.73
CA PHE A 202 0.99 -18.71 19.51
C PHE A 202 2.09 -19.72 19.79
N LYS A 203 1.90 -20.53 20.83
CA LYS A 203 2.84 -21.58 21.22
C LYS A 203 2.34 -22.95 20.77
N VAL A 204 3.29 -23.80 20.37
CA VAL A 204 3.05 -25.22 20.10
C VAL A 204 4.12 -26.06 20.78
N THR A 205 3.80 -27.32 21.06
CA THR A 205 4.75 -28.34 21.50
C THR A 205 5.02 -29.35 20.40
N VAL A 206 6.26 -29.83 20.31
CA VAL A 206 6.65 -30.87 19.35
C VAL A 206 6.22 -32.25 19.86
N GLU A 207 5.41 -32.98 19.11
CA GLU A 207 4.93 -34.31 19.50
C GLU A 207 5.90 -35.44 19.11
N LYS A 208 5.72 -36.61 19.76
CA LYS A 208 6.51 -37.81 19.50
C LYS A 208 6.36 -38.25 18.03
N GLY A 209 7.49 -38.60 17.39
CA GLY A 209 7.53 -39.09 16.00
C GLY A 209 8.04 -38.09 14.96
N GLN A 210 8.44 -36.88 15.37
CA GLN A 210 8.98 -35.83 14.50
C GLN A 210 10.52 -35.68 14.54
N ALA A 211 11.22 -36.57 15.26
CA ALA A 211 12.69 -36.51 15.34
C ALA A 211 13.32 -36.66 13.94
N GLY A 212 13.99 -35.61 13.47
CA GLY A 212 14.70 -35.60 12.18
C GLY A 212 13.83 -35.31 10.95
N GLN A 213 12.60 -34.80 11.09
CA GLN A 213 11.80 -34.33 9.95
C GLN A 213 11.73 -32.80 9.89
N ASP A 214 11.87 -32.26 8.67
CA ASP A 214 11.61 -30.85 8.40
C ASP A 214 10.10 -30.59 8.53
N ILE A 215 9.71 -29.77 9.51
CA ILE A 215 8.33 -29.30 9.65
C ILE A 215 8.04 -28.37 8.46
N GLN A 216 7.29 -28.87 7.47
CA GLN A 216 6.97 -28.10 6.28
C GLN A 216 6.15 -26.85 6.65
N LYS A 217 6.68 -25.68 6.31
CA LYS A 217 5.96 -24.40 6.39
C LYS A 217 4.95 -24.34 5.26
N THR A 218 3.66 -24.38 5.56
CA THR A 218 2.62 -24.05 4.59
C THR A 218 2.75 -22.57 4.22
N GLN A 219 2.95 -22.30 2.93
CA GLN A 219 2.95 -20.95 2.36
C GLN A 219 1.53 -20.39 2.48
N LEU A 220 1.40 -19.17 3.02
CA LEU A 220 0.16 -18.39 2.95
C LEU A 220 -0.14 -18.12 1.47
N LYS A 221 -1.36 -18.41 1.03
CA LYS A 221 -1.88 -18.00 -0.28
C LYS A 221 -2.63 -16.69 -0.13
#